data_AF-A0A9P7KLA7-F1
#
_entry.id   AF-A0A9P7KLA7-F1
#
_cell.length_a   1.000
_cell.length_b   1.000
_cell.length_c   1.000
_cell.angle_alpha   90.00
_cell.angle_beta   90.00
_cell.angle_gamma   90.00
#
_symmetry.space_group_name_H-M   'P 1'
#
loop_
_entity.id
_entity.type
_entity.pdbx_description
1 polymer ?
#
loop_
_entity_poly.entity_id
_entity_poly.type
_entity_poly.pdbx_seq_one_letter_code
_entity_poly.pdbx_strand_id
1 'polypeptide(L)'
;MSLVTDLKLFLSPLNRQIFPGMATNIRVHTGFGEQHAKTAKDILAAVKYALLKSGFNQVTLVGHSLGAALSVLDGVYLSLNLPGVKFQVIGYGMPRVGNQAFADYVDANIPVTRINNRNDFIPVLPRTSIPMVYFIL
;
A
#
# COMPACT_ATOMS: atom_id res chain seq x y z
N MET A 1 -7.85 -15.41 8.56
CA MET A 1 -8.32 -14.17 9.21
C MET A 1 -8.29 -13.00 8.22
N SER A 2 -9.14 -13.02 7.19
CA SER A 2 -9.02 -12.15 6.00
C SER A 2 -10.18 -11.15 5.81
N LEU A 3 -11.30 -11.29 6.54
CA LEU A 3 -12.48 -10.41 6.38
C LEU A 3 -12.64 -9.37 7.50
N VAL A 4 -12.24 -9.71 8.73
CA VAL A 4 -12.49 -8.86 9.91
C VAL A 4 -11.58 -7.63 9.93
N THR A 5 -10.38 -7.72 9.35
CA THR A 5 -9.50 -6.56 9.19
C THR A 5 -10.16 -5.55 8.25
N ASP A 6 -10.68 -5.98 7.09
CA ASP A 6 -11.29 -5.10 6.08
C ASP A 6 -12.58 -4.39 6.53
N LEU A 7 -13.23 -4.86 7.60
CA LEU A 7 -14.44 -4.27 8.17
C LEU A 7 -14.17 -3.12 9.15
N LYS A 8 -12.89 -2.86 9.51
CA LYS A 8 -12.53 -1.68 10.30
C LYS A 8 -12.45 -0.45 9.41
N LEU A 9 -13.60 0.13 9.08
CA LEU A 9 -13.78 1.35 8.28
C LEU A 9 -13.07 2.63 8.80
N PHE A 10 -12.27 2.52 9.86
CA PHE A 10 -11.56 3.64 10.44
C PHE A 10 -10.25 3.91 9.67
N LEU A 11 -10.09 5.16 9.25
CA LEU A 11 -8.87 5.66 8.65
C LEU A 11 -8.04 6.35 9.73
N SER A 12 -6.81 5.90 9.93
CA SER A 12 -5.86 6.50 10.86
C SER A 12 -4.74 7.23 10.10
N PRO A 13 -4.15 8.29 10.68
CA PRO A 13 -2.91 8.85 10.19
C PRO A 13 -1.81 7.78 10.12
N LEU A 14 -0.92 7.87 9.14
CA LEU A 14 0.30 7.04 9.11
C LEU A 14 1.20 7.36 10.31
N ASN A 15 1.86 6.34 10.86
CA ASN A 15 2.85 6.53 11.91
C ASN A 15 4.07 7.26 11.33
N ARG A 16 4.30 8.51 11.75
CA ARG A 16 5.39 9.36 11.26
C ARG A 16 6.80 8.85 11.58
N GLN A 17 6.95 7.98 12.57
CA GLN A 17 8.24 7.32 12.83
C GLN A 17 8.57 6.27 11.75
N ILE A 18 7.55 5.71 11.10
CA ILE A 18 7.68 4.73 10.03
C ILE A 18 7.68 5.45 8.67
N PHE A 19 6.84 6.47 8.52
CA PHE A 19 6.67 7.24 7.29
C PHE A 19 7.06 8.72 7.51
N PRO A 20 8.37 9.03 7.59
CA PRO A 20 8.84 10.39 7.82
C PRO A 20 8.48 11.31 6.64
N GLY A 21 8.11 12.56 6.93
CA GLY A 21 7.84 13.57 5.89
C GLY A 21 6.47 13.51 5.22
N MET A 22 5.62 12.53 5.55
CA MET A 22 4.28 12.41 4.97
C MET A 22 3.34 13.53 5.44
N ALA A 23 2.49 14.00 4.51
CA ALA A 23 1.48 15.02 4.78
C ALA A 23 0.45 14.54 5.82
N THR A 24 -0.03 15.47 6.65
CA THR A 24 -0.85 15.15 7.83
C THR A 24 -2.28 14.73 7.51
N ASN A 25 -2.75 15.08 6.30
CA ASN A 25 -4.05 14.70 5.77
C ASN A 25 -4.06 13.28 5.14
N ILE A 26 -2.90 12.63 4.99
CA ILE A 26 -2.81 11.26 4.49
C ILE A 26 -3.25 10.28 5.57
N ARG A 27 -4.23 9.44 5.24
CA ARG A 27 -4.76 8.42 6.15
C ARG A 27 -4.93 7.09 5.43
N VAL A 28 -4.68 6.01 6.16
CA VAL A 28 -4.82 4.63 5.68
C VAL A 28 -5.74 3.84 6.58
N HIS A 29 -6.29 2.75 6.06
CA HIS A 29 -7.08 1.80 6.83
C HIS A 29 -6.27 1.33 8.05
N THR A 30 -6.80 1.55 9.26
CA THR A 30 -6.06 1.33 10.52
C THR A 30 -5.46 -0.07 10.59
N GLY A 31 -6.25 -1.10 10.24
CA GLY A 31 -5.80 -2.49 10.26
C GLY A 31 -4.65 -2.77 9.29
N PHE A 32 -4.57 -2.09 8.14
CA PHE A 32 -3.48 -2.30 7.19
C PHE A 32 -2.20 -1.62 7.69
N GLY A 33 -2.32 -0.39 8.18
CA GLY A 33 -1.21 0.32 8.81
C GLY A 33 -0.62 -0.44 10.00
N GLU A 34 -1.46 -1.03 10.84
CA GLU A 34 -1.04 -1.86 11.98
C GLU A 34 -0.32 -3.15 11.54
N GLN A 35 -0.82 -3.85 10.52
CA GLN A 35 -0.15 -5.07 10.04
C GLN A 35 1.18 -4.76 9.35
N HIS A 36 1.22 -3.73 8.50
CA HIS A 36 2.45 -3.25 7.88
C HIS A 36 3.51 -2.90 8.95
N ALA A 37 3.12 -2.16 10.01
CA ALA A 37 4.05 -1.75 11.06
C ALA A 37 4.76 -2.91 11.76
N LYS A 38 4.13 -4.10 11.82
CA LYS A 38 4.73 -5.30 12.44
C LYS A 38 5.88 -5.89 11.62
N THR A 39 5.85 -5.76 10.30
CA THR A 39 6.78 -6.41 9.39
C THR A 39 7.72 -5.43 8.68
N ALA A 40 7.43 -4.12 8.72
CA ALA A 40 8.16 -3.10 7.97
C ALA A 40 9.68 -3.15 8.16
N LYS A 41 10.18 -3.27 9.39
CA LYS A 41 11.63 -3.29 9.67
C LYS A 41 12.31 -4.52 9.08
N ASP A 42 11.70 -5.68 9.23
CA ASP A 42 12.24 -6.96 8.75
C ASP A 42 12.25 -7.00 7.21
N ILE A 43 11.18 -6.52 6.58
CA ILE A 43 11.09 -6.39 5.13
C ILE A 43 12.15 -5.42 4.60
N LEU A 44 12.34 -4.26 5.23
CA LEU A 44 13.39 -3.31 4.84
C LEU A 44 14.79 -3.93 4.94
N ALA A 45 15.08 -4.66 6.01
CA ALA A 45 16.36 -5.34 6.18
C ALA A 45 16.59 -6.40 5.09
N ALA A 46 15.58 -7.22 4.80
CA ALA A 46 15.64 -8.25 3.77
C ALA A 46 15.83 -7.65 2.36
N VAL A 47 15.09 -6.59 2.03
CA VAL A 47 15.21 -5.89 0.73
C VAL A 47 16.59 -5.26 0.60
N LYS A 48 17.10 -4.57 1.64
CA LYS A 48 18.47 -4.03 1.65
C LYS A 48 19.51 -5.11 1.37
N TYR A 49 19.41 -6.24 2.06
CA TYR A 49 20.33 -7.36 1.86
C TYR A 49 20.27 -7.91 0.43
N ALA A 50 19.06 -8.11 -0.11
CA ALA A 50 18.88 -8.62 -1.46
C ALA A 50 19.44 -7.67 -2.54
N LEU A 51 19.24 -6.36 -2.38
CA LEU A 51 19.78 -5.34 -3.28
C LEU A 51 21.32 -5.33 -3.27
N LEU A 52 21.92 -5.35 -2.08
CA LEU A 52 23.39 -5.40 -1.94
C LEU A 52 23.99 -6.65 -2.58
N LYS A 53 23.32 -7.80 -2.43
CA LYS A 53 23.81 -9.07 -2.97
C LYS A 53 23.66 -9.18 -4.49
N SER A 54 22.59 -8.61 -5.04
CA SER A 54 22.26 -8.74 -6.47
C SER A 54 22.83 -7.63 -7.35
N GLY A 55 23.10 -6.45 -6.78
CA GLY A 55 23.47 -5.27 -7.56
C GLY A 55 22.30 -4.63 -8.32
N PHE A 56 21.07 -5.11 -8.13
CA PHE A 56 19.89 -4.51 -8.74
C PHE A 56 19.47 -3.22 -8.03
N ASN A 57 18.72 -2.39 -8.75
CA ASN A 57 18.17 -1.13 -8.25
C ASN A 57 16.65 -1.02 -8.49
N GLN A 58 15.98 -2.13 -8.77
CA GLN A 58 14.54 -2.19 -8.98
C GLN A 58 13.92 -3.30 -8.13
N VAL A 59 12.83 -2.99 -7.45
CA VAL A 59 12.07 -3.91 -6.60
C VAL A 59 10.61 -3.90 -7.05
N THR A 60 10.08 -5.08 -7.35
CA THR A 60 8.65 -5.26 -7.61
C THR A 60 8.01 -5.91 -6.39
N LEU A 61 7.04 -5.21 -5.79
CA LEU A 61 6.21 -5.75 -4.73
C LEU A 61 4.97 -6.40 -5.35
N VAL A 62 4.65 -7.61 -4.90
CA VAL A 62 3.50 -8.35 -5.41
C VAL A 62 2.66 -8.82 -4.23
N GLY A 63 1.35 -8.61 -4.30
CA GLY A 63 0.44 -9.03 -3.25
C GLY A 63 -0.95 -9.40 -3.77
N HIS A 64 -1.66 -10.20 -2.96
CA HIS A 64 -3.04 -10.62 -3.22
C HIS A 64 -3.93 -10.29 -2.02
N SER A 65 -5.16 -9.82 -2.26
CA SER A 65 -6.14 -9.47 -1.24
C SER A 65 -5.55 -8.46 -0.24
N LEU A 66 -5.60 -8.74 1.08
CA LEU A 66 -4.91 -7.95 2.11
C LEU A 66 -3.43 -7.71 1.76
N GLY A 67 -2.74 -8.72 1.23
CA GLY A 67 -1.33 -8.61 0.84
C GLY A 67 -1.08 -7.60 -0.27
N ALA A 68 -2.06 -7.34 -1.14
CA ALA A 68 -1.95 -6.29 -2.15
C ALA A 68 -1.98 -4.89 -1.50
N ALA A 69 -2.84 -4.69 -0.49
CA ALA A 69 -2.87 -3.44 0.27
C ALA A 69 -1.57 -3.22 1.06
N LEU A 70 -1.03 -4.28 1.68
CA LEU A 70 0.26 -4.21 2.37
C LEU A 70 1.41 -3.91 1.40
N SER A 71 1.39 -4.49 0.19
CA SER A 71 2.40 -4.21 -0.84
C SER A 71 2.44 -2.73 -1.25
N VAL A 72 1.29 -2.05 -1.28
CA VAL A 72 1.26 -0.60 -1.54
C VAL A 72 1.89 0.18 -0.39
N LEU A 73 1.58 -0.19 0.87
CA LEU A 73 2.20 0.44 2.04
C LEU A 73 3.71 0.19 2.11
N ASP A 74 4.15 -1.04 1.83
CA ASP A 74 5.57 -1.41 1.77
C ASP A 74 6.26 -0.63 0.65
N GLY A 75 5.62 -0.44 -0.52
CA GLY A 75 6.16 0.38 -1.60
C GLY A 75 6.47 1.81 -1.15
N VAL A 76 5.52 2.46 -0.48
CA VAL A 76 5.69 3.81 0.09
C VAL A 76 6.77 3.84 1.16
N TYR A 77 6.76 2.86 2.06
CA TYR A 77 7.72 2.79 3.15
C TYR A 77 9.16 2.57 2.64
N LEU A 78 9.35 1.64 1.70
CA LEU A 78 10.66 1.34 1.13
C LEU A 78 11.19 2.50 0.30
N SER A 79 10.35 3.19 -0.48
CA SER A 79 10.78 4.34 -1.29
C SER A 79 11.33 5.48 -0.43
N LEU A 80 10.77 5.70 0.76
CA LEU A 80 11.26 6.68 1.73
C LEU A 80 12.59 6.27 2.37
N ASN A 81 12.84 4.97 2.54
CA ASN A 81 14.00 4.43 3.25
C ASN A 81 15.16 4.01 2.34
N LEU A 82 14.91 3.89 1.04
CA LEU A 82 15.86 3.42 0.02
C LEU A 82 15.90 4.38 -1.18
N PRO A 83 16.37 5.63 -0.98
CA PRO A 83 16.49 6.58 -2.08
C PRO A 83 17.40 6.03 -3.17
N GLY A 84 16.99 6.19 -4.43
CA GLY A 84 17.72 5.69 -5.61
C GLY A 84 17.32 4.29 -6.08
N VAL A 85 16.47 3.57 -5.34
CA VAL A 85 15.86 2.31 -5.78
C VAL A 85 14.49 2.60 -6.41
N LYS A 86 14.20 1.95 -7.54
CA LYS A 86 12.90 2.03 -8.22
C LYS A 86 11.95 0.99 -7.65
N PHE A 87 10.75 1.41 -7.27
CA PHE A 87 9.71 0.52 -6.75
C PHE A 87 8.51 0.50 -7.69
N GLN A 88 7.87 -0.66 -7.80
CA GLN A 88 6.56 -0.83 -8.44
C GLN A 88 5.74 -1.87 -7.68
N VAL A 89 4.42 -1.78 -7.77
CA VAL A 89 3.49 -2.69 -7.08
C VAL A 89 2.59 -3.38 -8.09
N ILE A 90 2.40 -4.69 -7.92
CA ILE A 90 1.39 -5.48 -8.63
C ILE A 90 0.45 -6.09 -7.59
N GLY A 91 -0.78 -5.59 -7.55
CA GLY A 91 -1.81 -6.01 -6.60
C GLY A 91 -2.92 -6.81 -7.26
N TYR A 92 -3.24 -7.98 -6.72
CA TYR A 92 -4.36 -8.82 -7.15
C TYR A 92 -5.51 -8.73 -6.15
N GLY A 93 -6.73 -8.41 -6.60
CA GLY A 93 -7.89 -8.30 -5.71
C GLY A 93 -7.69 -7.28 -4.58
N MET A 94 -7.08 -6.13 -4.91
CA MET A 94 -6.61 -5.17 -3.91
C MET A 94 -7.79 -4.38 -3.31
N PRO A 95 -7.98 -4.34 -1.97
CA PRO A 95 -8.98 -3.47 -1.35
C PRO A 95 -8.52 -2.00 -1.36
N ARG A 96 -9.42 -1.07 -1.01
CA ARG A 96 -9.05 0.36 -0.83
C ARG A 96 -8.14 0.52 0.38
N VAL A 97 -6.99 1.17 0.19
CA VAL A 97 -5.92 1.26 1.21
C VAL A 97 -6.01 2.51 2.09
N GLY A 98 -6.43 3.65 1.53
CA GLY A 98 -6.46 4.92 2.24
C GLY A 98 -7.43 5.93 1.64
N ASN A 99 -7.37 7.17 2.12
CA ASN A 99 -8.16 8.28 1.58
C ASN A 99 -7.60 8.80 0.25
N GLN A 100 -8.30 9.77 -0.36
CA GLN A 100 -7.87 10.37 -1.63
C GLN A 100 -6.45 10.94 -1.57
N ALA A 101 -6.09 11.64 -0.48
CA ALA A 101 -4.74 12.17 -0.32
C ALA A 101 -3.66 11.07 -0.32
N PHE A 102 -3.95 9.88 0.20
CA PHE A 102 -3.06 8.72 0.09
C PHE A 102 -2.97 8.21 -1.35
N ALA A 103 -4.12 8.10 -2.03
CA ALA A 103 -4.19 7.68 -3.42
C ALA A 103 -3.38 8.60 -4.35
N ASP A 104 -3.60 9.91 -4.24
CA ASP A 104 -2.88 10.93 -5.03
C ASP A 104 -1.36 10.86 -4.78
N TYR A 105 -0.95 10.63 -3.52
CA TYR A 105 0.46 10.44 -3.18
C TYR A 105 1.03 9.20 -3.84
N VAL A 106 0.33 8.07 -3.79
CA VAL A 106 0.79 6.81 -4.39
C VAL A 106 0.93 6.98 -5.90
N ASP A 107 -0.07 7.55 -6.58
CA ASP A 107 -0.06 7.76 -8.03
C ASP A 107 1.10 8.64 -8.50
N ALA A 108 1.45 9.65 -7.70
CA ALA A 108 2.54 10.55 -8.01
C ALA A 108 3.93 9.93 -7.82
N ASN A 109 4.07 8.88 -6.99
CA ASN A 109 5.37 8.40 -6.54
C ASN A 109 5.68 6.93 -6.90
N ILE A 110 4.68 6.08 -7.09
CA ILE A 110 4.86 4.63 -7.23
C ILE A 110 3.93 4.09 -8.31
N PRO A 111 4.46 3.47 -9.37
CA PRO A 111 3.65 2.72 -10.33
C PRO A 111 2.92 1.56 -9.65
N VAL A 112 1.59 1.53 -9.76
CA VAL A 112 0.74 0.45 -9.24
C VAL A 112 -0.07 -0.18 -10.36
N THR A 113 0.05 -1.49 -10.53
CA THR A 113 -0.80 -2.30 -11.40
C THR A 113 -1.80 -3.07 -10.56
N ARG A 114 -3.10 -2.89 -10.83
CA ARG A 114 -4.17 -3.64 -10.17
C ARG A 114 -4.77 -4.68 -11.11
N ILE A 115 -4.84 -5.91 -10.65
CA ILE A 115 -5.44 -7.02 -11.39
C ILE A 115 -6.65 -7.50 -10.59
N ASN A 116 -7.84 -7.23 -11.13
CA ASN A 116 -9.09 -7.60 -10.49
C ASN A 116 -9.84 -8.60 -11.38
N ASN A 117 -10.42 -9.63 -10.77
CA ASN A 117 -11.33 -10.53 -11.46
C ASN A 117 -12.71 -9.85 -11.58
N ARG A 118 -13.41 -10.02 -12.71
CA ARG A 118 -14.71 -9.34 -12.98
C ARG A 118 -15.80 -9.65 -11.94
N ASN A 119 -15.70 -10.80 -11.27
CA ASN A 119 -16.65 -11.23 -10.22
C ASN A 119 -16.12 -11.00 -8.79
N ASP A 120 -14.97 -10.34 -8.63
CA ASP A 120 -14.41 -10.05 -7.31
C ASP A 120 -14.94 -8.71 -6.79
N PHE A 121 -15.60 -8.74 -5.64
CA PHE A 121 -16.15 -7.56 -4.98
C PHE A 121 -15.16 -6.89 -4.02
N ILE A 122 -14.01 -7.51 -3.71
CA ILE A 122 -12.99 -6.96 -2.82
C ILE A 122 -12.54 -5.55 -3.26
N PRO A 123 -12.31 -5.24 -4.55
CA PRO A 123 -11.92 -3.89 -4.99
C PRO A 123 -12.98 -2.82 -4.75
N VAL A 124 -14.24 -3.21 -4.53
CA VAL A 124 -15.39 -2.34 -4.31
C VAL A 124 -15.55 -2.02 -2.81
N LEU A 125 -14.83 -2.73 -1.94
CA LEU A 125 -14.91 -2.53 -0.50
C LEU A 125 -13.88 -1.50 0.02
N PRO A 126 -14.30 -0.64 0.97
CA PRO A 126 -15.67 -0.53 1.50
C PRO A 126 -16.63 0.19 0.55
N ARG A 127 -17.87 -0.32 0.45
CA ARG A 127 -18.96 0.24 -0.36
C ARG A 127 -19.52 1.49 0.33
N THR A 128 -19.43 2.65 -0.31
CA THR A 128 -19.97 3.94 0.16
C THR A 128 -21.21 4.35 -0.62
N SER A 129 -22.23 4.87 0.06
CA SER A 129 -23.54 5.28 -0.48
C SER A 129 -23.54 6.61 -1.26
N ILE A 130 -22.38 7.08 -1.74
CA ILE A 130 -22.22 8.39 -2.40
C ILE A 130 -21.71 8.17 -3.82
N PRO A 131 -22.34 8.76 -4.86
CA PRO A 131 -21.89 8.62 -6.23
C PRO A 131 -20.71 9.56 -6.50
N MET A 132 -19.53 9.01 -6.79
CA MET A 132 -18.43 9.75 -7.45
C MET A 132 -17.98 8.88 -8.63
N VAL A 133 -18.33 9.23 -9.87
CA VAL A 133 -17.62 10.18 -10.74
C VAL A 133 -16.16 9.77 -10.87
N TYR A 134 -15.86 9.13 -12.01
CA TYR A 134 -14.55 8.81 -12.59
C TYR A 134 -13.39 8.57 -11.62
N PHE A 135 -12.94 7.32 -11.54
CA PHE A 135 -11.60 7.01 -11.02
C PHE A 135 -10.78 6.35 -12.12
N ILE A 136 -9.76 7.09 -12.57
CA ILE A 136 -8.46 6.50 -12.84
C ILE A 136 -7.92 6.14 -11.46
N LEU A 137 -7.97 4.83 -11.17
CA LEU A 137 -7.24 4.02 -10.19
C LEU A 137 -7.90 2.64 -10.04
#